data_AF-A0A936BCT4-F1
#
_entry.id   AF-A0A936BCT4-F1
#
_cell.length_a   1.000
_cell.length_b   1.000
_cell.length_c   1.000
_cell.angle_alpha   90.00
_cell.angle_beta   90.00
_cell.angle_gamma   90.00
#
_symmetry.space_group_name_H-M   'P 1'
#
loop_
_entity.id
_entity.type
_entity.pdbx_description
1 polymer ?
#
loop_
_entity_poly.entity_id
_entity_poly.type
_entity_poly.pdbx_seq_one_letter_code
_entity_poly.pdbx_strand_id
1 'polypeptide(L)'
;MIGQQVEHPQFGAGQVVAIYRNGAEWLVRFENGLRFRRPRTEFENGRAPAPHSPIPHSLYQPPPPMPPDQREARHLIEALRLGIAPPSMFRS
;
A
#
# COMPACT_ATOMS: atom_id res chain seq x y z
N MET A 1 -13.23 -15.74 -13.44
CA MET A 1 -14.41 -15.75 -12.52
C MET A 1 -13.94 -16.09 -11.11
N ILE A 2 -14.63 -15.64 -10.06
CA ILE A 2 -14.27 -16.02 -8.68
C ILE A 2 -14.48 -17.54 -8.53
N GLY A 3 -13.54 -18.22 -7.88
CA GLY A 3 -13.51 -19.68 -7.75
C GLY A 3 -12.76 -20.41 -8.88
N GLN A 4 -12.34 -19.70 -9.92
CA GLN A 4 -11.61 -20.28 -11.05
C GLN A 4 -10.23 -20.76 -10.61
N GLN A 5 -9.86 -21.97 -11.05
CA GLN A 5 -8.50 -22.49 -10.93
C GLN A 5 -7.60 -21.83 -11.98
N VAL A 6 -6.42 -21.41 -11.55
CA VAL A 6 -5.36 -20.83 -12.38
C VAL A 6 -4.06 -21.56 -12.06
N GLU A 7 -3.26 -21.80 -13.09
CA GLU A 7 -1.94 -22.42 -12.92
C GLU A 7 -0.87 -21.37 -13.23
N HIS A 8 0.09 -21.21 -12.32
CA HIS A 8 1.20 -20.29 -12.50
C HIS A 8 2.53 -21.07 -12.53
N PRO A 9 3.41 -20.84 -13.52
CA PRO A 9 4.63 -21.64 -13.68
C PRO A 9 5.59 -21.59 -12.48
N GLN A 10 5.57 -20.50 -11.71
CA GLN A 10 6.41 -20.34 -10.51
C GLN A 10 5.71 -20.78 -9.21
N PHE A 11 4.38 -20.70 -9.14
CA PHE A 11 3.64 -20.86 -7.88
C PHE A 11 2.71 -22.08 -7.85
N GLY A 12 2.56 -22.77 -8.98
CA GLY A 12 1.69 -23.94 -9.14
C GLY A 12 0.22 -23.55 -9.26
N ALA A 13 -0.66 -24.47 -8.86
CA ALA A 13 -2.10 -24.29 -8.88
C ALA A 13 -2.57 -23.29 -7.82
N GLY A 14 -3.54 -22.46 -8.20
CA GLY A 14 -4.20 -21.51 -7.31
C GLY A 14 -5.65 -21.27 -7.69
N GLN A 15 -6.40 -20.63 -6.80
CA GLN A 15 -7.82 -20.33 -6.97
C GLN A 15 -8.06 -18.82 -6.84
N VAL A 16 -8.86 -18.26 -7.74
CA VAL A 16 -9.29 -16.85 -7.67
C VAL A 16 -10.24 -16.66 -6.51
N VAL A 17 -9.85 -15.88 -5.51
CA VAL A 17 -10.64 -15.61 -4.30
C VAL A 17 -11.41 -14.29 -4.41
N ALA A 18 -10.86 -13.30 -5.10
CA ALA A 18 -11.52 -12.00 -5.29
C ALA A 18 -11.13 -11.35 -6.61
N ILE A 19 -12.01 -10.46 -7.09
CA ILE A 19 -11.84 -9.70 -8.33
C ILE A 19 -12.00 -8.21 -8.00
N TYR A 20 -11.07 -7.40 -8.49
CA TYR A 20 -10.98 -5.96 -8.26
C TYR A 20 -10.94 -5.21 -9.60
N ARG A 21 -11.15 -3.89 -9.52
CA ARG A 21 -11.10 -2.96 -10.66
C ARG A 21 -11.88 -3.47 -11.88
N ASN A 22 -13.16 -3.81 -11.66
CA ASN A 22 -14.09 -4.28 -12.70
C ASN A 22 -13.61 -5.52 -13.48
N GLY A 23 -12.84 -6.41 -12.86
CA GLY A 23 -12.35 -7.61 -13.54
C GLY A 23 -10.89 -7.56 -13.96
N ALA A 24 -10.22 -6.41 -13.83
CA ALA A 24 -8.84 -6.22 -14.29
C ALA A 24 -7.81 -6.88 -13.37
N GLU A 25 -8.03 -6.87 -12.05
CA GLU A 25 -7.10 -7.43 -11.06
C GLU A 25 -7.74 -8.59 -10.30
N TRP A 26 -7.05 -9.73 -10.26
CA TRP A 26 -7.51 -10.93 -9.56
C TRP A 26 -6.62 -11.20 -8.35
N LEU A 27 -7.23 -11.55 -7.24
CA LEU A 27 -6.55 -12.08 -6.06
C LEU A 27 -6.63 -13.60 -6.11
N VAL A 28 -5.48 -14.24 -6.26
CA VAL A 28 -5.35 -15.69 -6.36
C VAL A 28 -4.70 -16.21 -5.08
N ARG A 29 -5.30 -17.25 -4.48
CA ARG A 29 -4.71 -18.02 -3.39
C ARG A 29 -4.13 -19.31 -3.95
N PHE A 30 -2.84 -19.50 -3.79
CA PHE A 30 -2.13 -20.70 -4.20
C PHE A 30 -2.15 -21.77 -3.10
N GLU A 31 -1.94 -23.03 -3.48
CA GLU A 31 -1.92 -24.16 -2.52
C GLU A 31 -0.80 -24.05 -1.49
N ASN A 32 0.32 -23.40 -1.86
CA ASN A 32 1.41 -23.05 -0.95
C ASN A 32 1.04 -22.00 0.11
N GLY A 33 -0.20 -21.51 0.13
CA GLY A 33 -0.70 -20.51 1.08
C GLY A 33 -0.43 -19.05 0.68
N LEU A 34 0.32 -18.81 -0.41
CA LEU A 34 0.59 -17.47 -0.91
C LEU A 34 -0.65 -16.86 -1.56
N ARG A 35 -0.78 -15.54 -1.44
CA ARG A 35 -1.87 -14.76 -2.05
C ARG A 35 -1.29 -13.64 -2.88
N PHE A 36 -1.56 -13.65 -4.18
CA PHE A 36 -1.07 -12.63 -5.09
C PHE A 36 -2.22 -11.88 -5.74
N ARG A 37 -2.13 -10.54 -5.73
CA ARG A 37 -3.01 -9.68 -6.52
C ARG A 37 -2.27 -9.30 -7.80
N ARG A 38 -2.74 -9.79 -8.94
CA ARG A 38 -2.12 -9.52 -10.24
C ARG A 38 -3.19 -9.29 -11.31
N PRO A 39 -2.83 -8.66 -12.44
CA PRO A 39 -3.75 -8.52 -13.57
C PRO A 39 -4.22 -9.87 -14.10
N ARG A 40 -5.47 -9.95 -14.54
CA ARG A 40 -6.04 -11.18 -15.16
C ARG A 40 -5.17 -11.73 -16.29
N THR A 41 -4.55 -10.83 -17.08
CA THR A 41 -3.72 -11.18 -18.25
C THR A 41 -2.49 -12.01 -17.93
N GLU A 42 -1.96 -11.93 -16.70
CA GLU A 42 -0.81 -12.75 -16.28
C GLU A 42 -1.19 -14.20 -15.99
N PHE A 43 -2.47 -14.48 -15.69
CA PHE A 43 -2.95 -15.83 -15.41
C PHE A 43 -3.54 -16.53 -16.64
N GLU A 44 -4.01 -15.78 -17.64
CA GLU A 44 -4.75 -16.35 -18.77
C GLU A 44 -3.83 -16.82 -19.92
N ASN A 45 -2.61 -16.28 -20.04
CA ASN A 45 -1.78 -16.50 -21.23
C ASN A 45 -0.63 -17.49 -21.04
N GLY A 46 -0.40 -18.05 -19.85
CA GLY A 46 0.75 -18.94 -19.57
C GLY A 46 2.12 -18.32 -19.86
N ARG A 47 2.14 -17.06 -20.28
CA ARG A 47 3.32 -16.32 -20.71
C ARG A 47 3.83 -15.67 -19.44
N ALA A 48 4.94 -16.21 -18.94
CA ALA A 48 5.70 -15.57 -17.88
C ALA A 48 5.74 -14.07 -18.18
N PRO A 49 5.32 -13.22 -17.23
CA PRO A 49 5.38 -11.79 -17.46
C PRO A 49 6.80 -11.43 -17.87
N ALA A 50 6.92 -10.60 -18.90
CA ALA A 50 8.18 -9.92 -19.19
C ALA A 50 8.74 -9.41 -17.86
N PRO A 51 10.06 -9.55 -17.61
CA PRO A 51 10.66 -9.18 -16.34
C PRO A 51 10.11 -7.83 -15.97
N HIS A 52 9.34 -7.80 -14.88
CA HIS A 52 8.74 -6.57 -14.40
C HIS A 52 9.92 -5.63 -14.26
N SER A 53 9.98 -4.57 -15.09
CA SER A 53 10.88 -3.47 -14.80
C SER A 53 10.67 -3.19 -13.33
N PRO A 54 11.71 -3.31 -12.48
CA PRO A 54 11.54 -3.07 -11.06
C PRO A 54 10.84 -1.73 -10.98
N ILE A 55 9.61 -1.74 -10.44
CA ILE A 55 8.93 -0.51 -10.08
C ILE A 55 9.98 0.15 -9.20
N PRO A 56 10.56 1.31 -9.58
CA PRO A 56 11.61 1.91 -8.78
C PRO A 56 11.01 2.02 -7.39
N HIS A 57 11.58 1.28 -6.46
CA HIS A 57 11.19 1.36 -5.07
C HIS A 57 11.37 2.83 -4.76
N SER A 58 10.26 3.57 -4.65
CA SER A 58 10.31 4.96 -4.24
C SER A 58 10.94 4.86 -2.87
N LEU A 59 12.23 5.21 -2.81
CA LEU A 59 12.98 5.26 -1.57
C LEU A 59 12.11 6.10 -0.65
N TYR A 60 11.66 5.50 0.44
CA TYR A 60 10.83 6.17 1.42
C TYR A 60 11.54 7.48 1.77
N GLN A 61 11.03 8.59 1.23
CA GLN A 61 11.53 9.90 1.54
C GLN A 61 10.72 10.37 2.73
N PRO A 62 11.32 10.47 3.93
CA PRO A 62 10.61 11.03 5.06
C PRO A 62 10.14 12.44 4.66
N PRO A 63 8.91 12.82 5.05
CA PRO A 63 8.44 14.17 4.80
C PRO A 63 9.43 15.17 5.39
N PRO A 64 9.61 16.35 4.77
CA PRO A 64 10.50 17.37 5.31
C PRO A 64 10.11 17.69 6.76
N PRO A 65 11.11 17.98 7.63
CA PRO A 65 10.83 18.31 9.02
C PRO A 65 9.86 19.49 9.08
N MET A 66 8.83 19.35 9.90
CA MET A 66 7.80 20.37 10.07
C MET A 66 8.45 21.73 10.43
N PRO A 67 8.10 22.83 9.73
CA PRO A 67 8.64 24.15 10.02
C PRO A 67 8.28 24.61 11.45
N PRO A 68 9.14 25.42 12.09
CA PRO A 68 9.01 25.80 13.50
C PRO A 68 7.66 26.47 13.81
N ASP A 69 7.19 27.39 12.97
CA ASP A 69 5.89 28.06 13.16
C ASP A 69 4.71 27.08 13.19
N GLN A 70 4.78 26.02 12.38
CA GLN A 70 3.74 24.99 12.34
C GLN A 70 3.78 24.08 13.57
N ARG A 71 4.97 23.83 14.13
CA ARG A 71 5.12 23.07 15.38
C ARG A 71 4.54 23.84 16.56
N GLU A 72 4.84 25.13 16.65
CA GLU A 72 4.32 26.00 17.71
C GLU A 72 2.79 26.11 17.64
N ALA A 73 2.23 26.35 16.45
CA ALA A 73 0.79 26.37 16.26
C ALA A 73 0.13 25.06 16.69
N ARG A 74 0.73 23.91 16.36
CA ARG A 74 0.22 22.61 16.76
C ARG A 74 0.30 22.39 18.27
N HIS A 75 1.42 22.73 18.90
CA HIS A 75 1.60 22.62 20.35
C HIS A 75 0.60 23.49 21.10
N LEU A 76 0.32 24.70 20.61
CA LEU A 76 -0.69 25.59 21.18
C LEU A 76 -2.08 24.95 21.11
N ILE A 77 -2.48 24.42 19.94
CA ILE A 77 -3.77 23.74 19.78
C ILE A 77 -3.89 22.52 20.70
N GLU A 78 -2.80 21.74 20.85
CA GLU A 78 -2.78 20.57 21.73
C GLU A 78 -2.84 20.96 23.21
N ALA A 79 -2.13 22.01 23.62
CA ALA A 79 -2.19 22.54 24.98
C ALA A 79 -3.61 23.01 25.34
N LEU A 80 -4.27 23.75 24.43
CA LEU A 80 -5.66 24.17 24.59
C LEU A 80 -6.62 22.98 24.70
N ARG A 81 -6.43 21.93 23.90
CA ARG A 81 -7.26 20.71 23.95
C ARG A 81 -7.11 19.96 25.27
N LEU A 82 -5.91 19.93 25.83
CA LEU A 82 -5.60 19.24 27.08
C LEU A 82 -5.88 20.08 28.33
N GLY A 83 -6.29 21.34 28.18
CA GLY A 83 -6.48 22.27 29.29
C GLY A 83 -5.17 22.66 29.98
N ILE A 84 -4.04 22.52 29.29
CA ILE A 84 -2.71 22.87 29.79
C ILE A 84 -2.42 24.30 29.34
N ALA A 85 -1.98 25.15 30.26
CA ALA A 85 -1.53 26.50 29.89
C ALA A 85 -0.31 26.35 28.97
N PRO A 86 -0.33 26.94 27.75
CA PRO A 86 0.81 26.85 26.85
C PRO A 86 2.03 27.50 27.52
N PRO A 87 3.25 26.96 27.31
CA PRO A 87 4.46 27.65 27.73
C PRO A 87 4.45 29.02 27.04
N SER A 88 4.31 30.06 27.85
CA SER A 88 4.05 31.42 27.42
C SER A 88 5.10 31.89 26.42
N MET A 89 4.64 32.30 25.24
CA MET A 89 5.42 33.09 24.30
C MET A 89 5.60 34.50 24.86
N PHE A 90 6.47 34.66 25.86
CA PHE A 90 6.98 35.96 26.27
C PHE A 90 8.13 36.31 25.33
N ARG A 91 7.81 37.07 24.28
CA ARG A 91 8.79 37.75 23.44
C ARG A 91 9.01 39.15 24.03
N SER A 92 10.19 39.39 24.58
CA SER A 92 10.74 40.74 24.83
C SER A 92 11.23 41.37 23.55
#